data_AF-Q6L262-F1
#
_entry.id   AF-Q6L262-F1
#
_cell.length_a   1.000
_cell.length_b   1.000
_cell.length_c   1.000
_cell.angle_alpha   90.00
_cell.angle_beta   90.00
_cell.angle_gamma   90.00
#
_symmetry.space_group_name_H-M   'P 1'
#
loop_
_entity.id
_entity.type
_entity.pdbx_description
1 polymer ?
#
loop_
_entity_poly.entity_id
_entity_poly.type
_entity_poly.pdbx_seq_one_letter_code
_entity_poly.pdbx_strand_id
1 'polypeptide(L)'
;MENVNLNKIAIASFMDNGIAGNIIIDNDILRPYCDLCNSFNCIHVRYAMSVAQIRNDFNESLKLICKECGHYNPKDANYCEMCGKKLGDDE
;
A
#
# COMPACT_ATOMS: atom_id res chain seq x y z
N MET A 1 -10.25 -17.86 -10.60
CA MET A 1 -10.45 -16.54 -9.98
C MET A 1 -9.26 -16.33 -9.07
N GLU A 2 -8.32 -15.46 -9.46
CA GLU A 2 -7.21 -15.11 -8.57
C GLU A 2 -7.80 -14.40 -7.36
N ASN A 3 -7.55 -14.93 -6.16
CA ASN A 3 -7.87 -14.24 -4.92
C ASN A 3 -6.97 -13.00 -4.87
N VAL A 4 -7.49 -11.86 -5.34
CA VAL A 4 -6.83 -10.56 -5.16
C VAL A 4 -6.66 -10.38 -3.66
N ASN A 5 -5.42 -10.46 -3.19
CA ASN A 5 -5.13 -10.19 -1.80
C ASN A 5 -5.29 -8.69 -1.58
N LEU A 6 -6.48 -8.29 -1.10
CA LEU A 6 -6.83 -6.91 -0.79
C LEU A 6 -5.91 -6.29 0.29
N ASN A 7 -5.06 -7.08 0.95
CA ASN A 7 -4.10 -6.59 1.94
C ASN A 7 -2.79 -6.09 1.32
N LYS A 8 -2.66 -6.09 -0.02
CA LYS A 8 -1.46 -5.63 -0.73
C LYS A 8 -1.81 -4.58 -1.78
N ILE A 9 -1.17 -3.41 -1.70
CA ILE A 9 -1.38 -2.31 -2.65
C ILE A 9 -0.06 -1.94 -3.30
N ALA A 10 0.01 -2.00 -4.63
CA ALA A 10 1.15 -1.49 -5.36
C ALA A 10 1.06 0.05 -5.48
N ILE A 11 2.08 0.76 -4.99
CA ILE A 11 2.19 2.23 -5.08
C ILE A 11 3.22 2.69 -6.11
N ALA A 12 4.06 1.78 -6.61
CA ALA A 12 4.98 2.04 -7.70
C ALA A 12 5.36 0.73 -8.39
N SER A 13 5.70 0.81 -9.67
CA SER A 13 6.33 -0.28 -10.42
C SER A 13 7.68 0.20 -10.96
N PHE A 14 8.63 -0.72 -11.10
CA PHE A 14 9.97 -0.43 -11.60
C PHE A 14 10.50 -1.60 -12.44
N MET A 15 11.57 -1.33 -13.20
CA MET A 15 12.33 -2.34 -13.93
C MET A 15 13.73 -2.42 -13.33
N ASP A 16 14.20 -3.64 -13.05
CA ASP A 16 15.57 -3.91 -12.61
C ASP A 16 16.13 -5.09 -13.40
N ASN A 17 17.20 -4.84 -14.17
CA ASN A 17 17.85 -5.85 -15.03
C ASN A 17 16.87 -6.64 -15.93
N GLY A 18 15.84 -5.96 -16.46
CA GLY A 18 14.83 -6.58 -17.32
C GLY A 18 13.69 -7.30 -16.58
N ILE A 19 13.70 -7.28 -15.25
CA ILE A 19 12.64 -7.85 -14.41
C ILE A 19 11.76 -6.71 -13.89
N ALA A 20 10.45 -6.85 -14.04
CA ALA A 20 9.49 -5.93 -13.44
C ALA A 20 9.28 -6.24 -11.96
N GLY A 21 9.20 -5.21 -11.13
CA GLY A 21 8.87 -5.32 -9.70
C GLY A 21 7.96 -4.19 -9.25
N ASN A 22 7.41 -4.32 -8.05
CA ASN A 22 6.51 -3.36 -7.42
C ASN A 22 6.98 -2.97 -6.03
N ILE A 23 6.63 -1.74 -5.65
CA ILE A 23 6.65 -1.29 -4.27
C ILE A 23 5.24 -1.47 -3.73
N ILE A 24 5.13 -2.34 -2.74
CA ILE A 24 3.87 -2.81 -2.17
C ILE A 24 3.73 -2.31 -0.74
N ILE A 25 2.53 -1.90 -0.35
CA ILE A 25 2.12 -1.74 1.05
C ILE A 25 1.40 -3.01 1.47
N ASP A 26 1.85 -3.61 2.57
CA ASP A 26 1.16 -4.72 3.22
C ASP A 26 0.43 -4.19 4.47
N ASN A 27 -0.86 -4.51 4.62
CA ASN A 27 -1.66 -4.04 5.75
C ASN A 27 -1.12 -4.52 7.11
N ASP A 28 -0.45 -5.68 7.16
CA ASP A 28 0.09 -6.21 8.41
C ASP A 28 1.36 -5.46 8.85
N ILE A 29 2.03 -4.79 7.90
CA ILE A 29 3.37 -4.23 8.09
C ILE A 29 3.36 -2.69 8.03
N LEU A 30 2.35 -2.11 7.38
CA LEU A 30 2.13 -0.66 7.21
C LEU A 30 3.38 0.09 6.72
N ARG A 31 4.23 -0.59 5.95
CA ARG A 31 5.45 -0.01 5.38
C ARG A 31 5.66 -0.52 3.96
N PRO A 32 6.22 0.32 3.07
CA PRO A 32 6.49 -0.08 1.70
C PRO A 32 7.61 -1.12 1.64
N TYR A 33 7.42 -2.16 0.83
CA TYR A 33 8.43 -3.18 0.54
C TYR A 33 8.51 -3.43 -0.95
N CYS A 34 9.69 -3.84 -1.41
CA CYS A 34 9.90 -4.28 -2.77
C CYS A 34 9.61 -5.78 -2.86
N ASP A 35 8.69 -6.18 -3.73
CA ASP A 35 8.32 -7.58 -3.96
C ASP A 35 9.47 -8.41 -4.56
N LEU A 36 10.24 -7.80 -5.46
CA LEU A 36 11.37 -8.43 -6.13
C LEU A 36 12.53 -8.71 -5.17
N CYS A 37 12.83 -7.76 -4.27
CA CYS A 37 13.92 -7.91 -3.30
C CYS A 37 13.47 -8.55 -1.98
N ASN A 38 12.17 -8.73 -1.77
CA ASN A 38 11.55 -9.04 -0.48
C ASN A 38 12.16 -8.21 0.67
N SER A 39 12.31 -6.91 0.44
CA SER A 39 13.05 -6.02 1.34
C SER A 39 12.41 -4.65 1.41
N PHE A 40 12.49 -4.07 2.59
CA PHE A 40 11.97 -2.74 2.91
C PHE A 40 13.07 -1.67 2.87
N ASN A 41 14.31 -2.10 2.61
CA ASN A 41 15.48 -1.25 2.65
C ASN A 41 16.44 -1.59 1.49
N CYS A 42 15.89 -1.85 0.31
CA CYS A 42 16.66 -1.95 -0.92
C CYS A 42 16.71 -0.59 -1.65
N ILE A 43 17.52 -0.51 -2.70
CA ILE A 43 17.62 0.70 -3.52
C ILE A 43 16.26 1.06 -4.15
N HIS A 44 15.44 0.08 -4.55
CA HIS A 44 14.12 0.32 -5.12
C HIS A 44 13.18 1.02 -4.13
N VAL A 45 13.13 0.56 -2.87
CA VAL A 45 12.30 1.22 -1.84
C VAL A 45 12.84 2.63 -1.54
N ARG A 46 14.16 2.78 -1.35
CA ARG A 46 14.76 4.09 -1.06
C ARG A 46 14.51 5.09 -2.19
N TYR A 47 14.70 4.65 -3.42
CA TYR A 47 14.46 5.48 -4.60
C TYR A 47 12.98 5.83 -4.72
N ALA A 48 12.08 4.84 -4.64
CA ALA A 48 10.64 5.08 -4.70
C ALA A 48 10.20 6.09 -3.63
N MET A 49 10.62 5.90 -2.37
CA MET A 49 10.28 6.82 -1.27
C MET A 49 10.99 8.18 -1.35
N SER A 50 11.98 8.36 -2.23
CA SER A 50 12.53 9.69 -2.53
C SER A 50 11.63 10.52 -3.46
N VAL A 51 10.73 9.87 -4.21
CA VAL A 51 9.79 10.54 -5.12
C VAL A 51 8.59 11.07 -4.32
N ALA A 52 8.33 12.37 -4.41
CA ALA A 52 7.25 13.03 -3.66
C ALA A 52 5.87 12.44 -3.96
N GLN A 53 5.57 12.14 -5.23
CA GLN A 53 4.30 11.52 -5.61
C GLN A 53 4.09 10.16 -4.94
N ILE A 54 5.11 9.30 -4.93
CA ILE A 54 5.04 7.98 -4.29
C ILE A 54 4.83 8.12 -2.78
N ARG A 55 5.46 9.11 -2.13
CA ARG A 55 5.20 9.40 -0.71
C ARG A 55 3.75 9.82 -0.46
N ASN A 56 3.17 10.62 -1.35
CA ASN A 56 1.77 11.01 -1.25
C ASN A 56 0.85 9.81 -1.47
N ASP A 57 1.12 8.98 -2.49
CA ASP A 57 0.35 7.78 -2.77
C ASP A 57 0.39 6.78 -1.60
N PHE A 58 1.54 6.66 -0.92
CA PHE A 58 1.67 5.92 0.32
C PHE A 58 0.73 6.46 1.41
N ASN A 59 0.79 7.77 1.70
CA ASN A 59 -0.06 8.39 2.71
C ASN A 59 -1.55 8.28 2.39
N GLU A 60 -1.95 8.46 1.14
CA GLU A 60 -3.34 8.28 0.72
C GLU A 60 -3.80 6.82 0.87
N SER A 61 -2.93 5.87 0.56
CA SER A 61 -3.24 4.44 0.73
C SER A 61 -3.43 4.06 2.20
N LEU A 62 -2.68 4.67 3.12
CA LEU A 62 -2.85 4.42 4.56
C LEU A 62 -4.22 4.86 5.09
N LYS A 63 -4.85 5.91 4.51
CA LYS A 63 -6.18 6.38 4.91
C LYS A 63 -7.29 5.38 4.59
N LEU A 64 -7.04 4.50 3.63
CA LEU A 64 -7.98 3.48 3.18
C LEU A 64 -7.94 2.23 4.06
N ILE A 65 -6.94 2.12 4.93
CA ILE A 65 -6.82 1.04 5.91
C ILE A 65 -7.72 1.40 7.11
N CYS A 66 -8.69 0.54 7.38
CA CYS A 66 -9.56 0.67 8.53
C CYS A 66 -8.74 0.53 9.81
N LYS A 67 -8.73 1.56 10.66
CA LYS A 67 -8.00 1.53 11.93
C LYS A 67 -8.57 0.57 12.98
N GLU A 68 -9.83 0.15 12.80
CA GLU A 68 -10.50 -0.77 13.73
C GLU A 68 -10.22 -2.23 13.41
N CYS A 69 -10.12 -2.60 12.12
CA CYS A 69 -10.01 -4.00 11.70
C CYS A 69 -8.85 -4.30 10.75
N GLY A 70 -8.11 -3.29 10.29
CA GLY A 70 -6.99 -3.44 9.36
C GLY A 70 -7.38 -3.73 7.91
N HIS A 71 -8.68 -3.80 7.58
CA HIS A 71 -9.12 -4.03 6.21
C HIS A 71 -8.82 -2.82 5.31
N TYR A 72 -8.28 -3.05 4.12
CA TYR A 72 -8.11 -2.02 3.11
C TYR A 72 -9.42 -1.82 2.34
N ASN A 73 -9.79 -0.57 2.11
CA ASN A 73 -11.06 -0.22 1.48
C ASN A 73 -10.83 0.52 0.15
N PRO A 74 -11.81 0.51 -0.75
CA PRO A 74 -11.79 1.35 -1.95
C PRO A 74 -11.61 2.84 -1.64
N LYS A 75 -11.05 3.60 -2.59
CA LYS A 75 -10.77 5.04 -2.44
C LYS A 75 -12.02 5.90 -2.15
N ASP A 76 -13.18 5.42 -2.58
CA ASP A 76 -14.47 6.06 -2.45
C ASP A 76 -15.32 5.52 -1.28
N ALA A 77 -14.76 4.59 -0.49
CA ALA A 77 -15.44 4.04 0.68
C ALA A 77 -15.52 5.07 1.82
N ASN A 78 -16.74 5.37 2.28
CA ASN A 78 -16.97 6.20 3.47
C ASN A 78 -17.00 5.36 4.76
N TYR A 79 -17.26 4.07 4.65
CA TYR A 79 -17.32 3.11 5.74
C TYR A 79 -16.54 1.86 5.37
N CYS A 80 -15.99 1.18 6.36
CA CYS A 80 -15.25 -0.04 6.16
C CYS A 80 -16.20 -1.15 5.69
N GLU A 81 -15.89 -1.77 4.56
CA GLU A 81 -16.72 -2.84 3.97
C GLU A 81 -16.72 -4.12 4.80
N MET A 82 -15.74 -4.29 5.70
CA MET A 82 -15.62 -5.45 6.58
C MET A 82 -16.24 -5.27 7.97
N CYS A 83 -16.06 -4.11 8.60
CA CYS A 83 -16.51 -3.89 9.99
C CYS A 83 -17.57 -2.80 10.15
N GLY A 84 -17.88 -2.05 9.10
CA GLY A 84 -18.88 -0.97 9.12
C GLY A 84 -18.46 0.32 9.81
N LYS A 85 -17.23 0.41 10.35
CA LYS A 85 -16.74 1.67 10.94
C LYS A 85 -16.49 2.73 9.87
N LYS A 86 -16.83 3.98 10.13
CA LYS A 86 -16.50 5.12 9.27
C LYS A 86 -14.98 5.22 9.03
N LEU A 87 -14.60 5.46 7.78
CA LEU A 87 -13.20 5.64 7.37
C LEU A 87 -12.86 7.13 7.37
N GLY A 88 -11.63 7.47 7.76
CA GLY A 88 -11.15 8.86 7.73
C GLY A 88 -11.59 9.75 8.90
N ASP A 89 -12.11 9.20 10.00
CA ASP A 89 -12.31 9.96 11.24
C ASP A 89 -11.00 10.05 12.03
N ASP A 90 -10.12 10.96 11.62
CA ASP A 90 -9.27 11.69 12.56
C ASP A 90 -9.65 13.18 12.41
N GLU A 91 -10.49 13.67 13.33
CA GLU A 91 -11.09 15.02 13.44
C GLU A 91 -12.39 15.30 12.67
#